data_AF-A0A8B8DYQ5-F1
#
_entry.id   AF-A0A8B8DYQ5-F1
#
_cell.length_a   1.000
_cell.length_b   1.000
_cell.length_c   1.000
_cell.angle_alpha   90.00
_cell.angle_beta   90.00
_cell.angle_gamma   90.00
#
_symmetry.space_group_name_H-M   'P 1'
#
loop_
_entity.id
_entity.type
_entity.pdbx_description
1 polymer ?
#
loop_
_entity_poly.entity_id
_entity_poly.type
_entity_poly.pdbx_seq_one_letter_code
_entity_poly.pdbx_strand_id
1 'polypeptide(L)'
;MDWSMGNHNAKGHSLWPTHCMPNLTEPRLVDEEDPSGDNSSQSPDILILDNLITNNDFEELEKFVNQTKVDVNVELNEKKETPLIIAVKLSHIECVRVLLDRSVCSKNCLNVNNCSAFDMALITAFDNRREPRHSVCWGILRLLMEANAEPVCKDAMMYTVRTAFKFQDDQFLQRLITTVQECSNSILFHELFLNILHRHQPIYVDPLDPILINMSDFSLKLLRWAPACDLEFIIHSLFYYLECYWKSRRKKLRTFYKLIVYTIAAGWVWHAANVYHISRSCPHLAKWLVQVMKTPFSLAHLSRASFRQHIVCPLPEAIEGLPYPIPQSLKRYLLMEDMDDLCSLDNLNLNDVFF
;
A
#
# COMPACT_ATOMS: atom_id res chain seq x y z
N MET A 1 39.35 -6.54 40.13
CA MET A 1 40.08 -5.78 39.12
C MET A 1 39.04 -5.09 38.27
N ASP A 2 38.74 -3.86 38.65
CA ASP A 2 37.98 -2.88 37.87
C ASP A 2 38.66 -2.63 36.54
N TRP A 3 37.89 -2.59 35.45
CA TRP A 3 38.11 -1.65 34.35
C TRP A 3 36.75 -1.21 33.83
N SER A 4 36.45 0.08 34.07
CA SER A 4 35.31 0.79 33.52
C SER A 4 35.73 1.64 32.31
N MET A 5 34.72 2.01 31.53
CA MET A 5 34.64 3.04 30.48
C MET A 5 35.07 2.70 29.06
N GLY A 6 34.15 3.01 28.14
CA GLY A 6 34.33 3.04 26.70
C GLY A 6 33.01 3.30 25.97
N ASN A 7 32.32 4.39 26.31
CA ASN A 7 31.14 4.87 25.57
C ASN A 7 31.59 5.30 24.16
N HIS A 8 31.28 4.50 23.14
CA HIS A 8 31.57 4.83 21.74
C HIS A 8 30.28 4.96 20.94
N ASN A 9 29.96 6.24 20.66
CA ASN A 9 29.14 6.71 19.55
C ASN A 9 29.32 5.84 18.29
N ALA A 10 28.30 5.05 17.96
CA ALA A 10 28.17 4.48 16.63
C ALA A 10 27.38 5.47 15.76
N LYS A 11 28.12 6.31 15.05
CA LYS A 11 27.66 7.21 13.98
C LYS A 11 26.68 6.47 13.06
N GLY A 12 25.47 7.00 12.92
CA GLY A 12 24.52 6.58 11.90
C GLY A 12 25.13 6.81 10.52
N HIS A 13 25.55 5.75 9.85
CA HIS A 13 25.95 5.82 8.46
C HIS A 13 24.70 6.14 7.60
N SER A 14 24.72 7.30 6.95
CA SER A 14 23.77 7.69 5.92
C SER A 14 23.86 6.69 4.75
N LEU A 15 22.93 5.74 4.70
CA LEU A 15 22.83 4.72 3.66
C LEU A 15 21.97 5.19 2.47
N TRP A 16 22.01 6.48 2.16
CA TRP A 16 21.32 7.08 1.03
C TRP A 16 22.31 7.24 -0.12
N PRO A 17 22.00 6.81 -1.35
CA PRO A 17 22.68 7.34 -2.51
C PRO A 17 22.37 8.84 -2.58
N THR A 18 23.37 9.69 -2.35
CA THR A 18 23.27 11.15 -2.33
C THR A 18 22.71 11.76 -3.62
N HIS A 19 22.64 10.98 -4.71
CA HIS A 19 22.02 11.38 -5.97
C HIS A 19 20.49 11.29 -5.97
N CYS A 20 19.85 10.58 -5.03
CA CYS A 20 18.40 10.43 -4.99
C CYS A 20 17.71 11.54 -4.18
N MET A 21 18.41 12.13 -3.18
CA MET A 21 17.86 13.11 -2.23
C MET A 21 19.01 13.95 -1.64
N PRO A 22 19.46 15.06 -2.27
CA PRO A 22 20.61 15.83 -1.78
C PRO A 22 20.41 16.51 -0.41
N ASN A 23 19.17 16.59 0.11
CA ASN A 23 18.81 17.46 1.23
C ASN A 23 18.18 16.76 2.47
N LEU A 24 18.39 15.45 2.65
CA LEU A 24 17.84 14.69 3.80
C LEU A 24 18.88 14.22 4.83
N THR A 25 20.17 14.32 4.54
CA THR A 25 21.22 13.89 5.47
C THR A 25 21.87 15.10 6.13
N GLU A 26 21.31 15.53 7.26
CA GLU A 26 22.00 15.94 8.49
C GLU A 26 21.02 16.67 9.42
N PRO A 27 20.83 16.24 10.68
CA PRO A 27 20.42 17.16 11.73
C PRO A 27 21.66 18.00 12.04
N ARG A 28 21.79 19.18 11.42
CA ARG A 28 22.77 20.17 11.88
C ARG A 28 22.37 20.59 13.28
N LEU A 29 23.13 20.13 14.25
CA LEU A 29 23.18 20.74 15.58
C LEU A 29 23.51 22.21 15.36
N VAL A 30 22.64 23.04 15.94
CA VAL A 30 22.72 24.50 16.01
C VAL A 30 24.14 24.89 16.42
N ASP A 31 24.76 25.76 15.61
CA ASP A 31 25.62 26.88 16.02
C ASP A 31 26.36 27.42 14.78
N GLU A 32 25.64 28.07 13.86
CA GLU A 32 26.21 29.16 13.05
C GLU A 32 25.07 30.16 12.78
N GLU A 33 25.12 31.27 13.51
CA GLU A 33 24.46 32.51 13.11
C GLU A 33 25.10 32.96 11.79
N ASP A 34 24.31 32.99 10.72
CA ASP A 34 24.59 33.88 9.59
C ASP A 34 23.27 34.52 9.11
N PRO A 35 23.28 35.84 8.82
CA PRO A 35 22.10 36.68 8.88
C PRO A 35 21.37 36.78 7.53
N SER A 36 20.10 37.17 7.62
CA SER A 36 19.29 37.75 6.52
C SER A 36 19.00 36.84 5.31
N GLY A 37 18.12 35.86 5.54
CA GLY A 37 17.16 35.41 4.53
C GLY A 37 15.80 36.02 4.85
N ASP A 38 15.34 36.93 3.99
CA ASP A 38 14.15 37.74 4.19
C ASP A 38 12.86 36.90 4.10
N ASN A 39 12.40 36.34 5.23
CA ASN A 39 11.13 35.61 5.38
C ASN A 39 9.88 36.52 5.38
N SER A 40 9.98 37.75 4.87
CA SER A 40 8.97 38.80 5.02
C SER A 40 7.73 38.68 4.11
N SER A 41 7.50 37.54 3.46
CA SER A 41 6.37 37.36 2.52
C SER A 41 5.39 36.23 2.85
N GLN A 42 5.60 35.44 3.91
CA GLN A 42 4.62 34.43 4.32
C GLN A 42 3.45 35.08 5.05
N SER A 43 2.22 34.74 4.65
CA SER A 43 1.01 35.25 5.31
C SER A 43 1.01 34.85 6.81
N PRO A 44 0.49 35.69 7.71
CA PRO A 44 0.52 35.41 9.16
C PRO A 44 -0.15 34.07 9.51
N ASP A 45 -1.19 33.67 8.78
CA ASP A 45 -1.91 32.42 8.99
C ASP A 45 -1.06 31.17 8.67
N ILE A 46 -0.19 31.26 7.65
CA ILE A 46 0.75 30.18 7.28
C ILE A 46 1.78 29.97 8.39
N LEU A 47 2.31 31.06 8.95
CA LEU A 47 3.29 31.00 10.03
C LEU A 47 2.69 30.41 11.31
N ILE A 48 1.44 30.77 11.64
CA ILE A 48 0.72 30.18 12.77
C ILE A 48 0.53 28.67 12.54
N LEU A 49 0.08 28.27 11.35
CA LEU A 49 -0.11 26.87 11.01
C LEU A 49 1.17 26.05 11.12
N ASP A 50 2.29 26.57 10.61
CA ASP A 50 3.61 25.91 10.68
C ASP A 50 4.08 25.73 12.14
N ASN A 51 3.94 26.76 12.97
CA ASN A 51 4.31 26.70 14.38
C ASN A 51 3.47 25.68 15.16
N LEU A 52 2.15 25.66 14.94
CA LEU A 52 1.25 24.71 15.61
C LEU A 52 1.61 23.26 15.30
N ILE A 53 1.98 22.97 14.04
CA ILE A 53 2.40 21.64 13.62
C ILE A 53 3.77 21.30 14.17
N THR A 54 4.71 22.24 14.11
CA THR A 54 6.10 22.04 14.58
C THR A 54 6.17 21.82 16.09
N ASN A 55 5.29 22.44 16.87
CA ASN A 55 5.22 22.29 18.32
C ASN A 55 4.35 21.12 18.78
N ASN A 56 3.68 20.40 17.87
CA ASN A 56 2.72 19.32 18.18
C ASN A 56 1.49 19.79 18.98
N ASP A 57 1.07 21.05 18.81
CA ASP A 57 -0.06 21.67 19.51
C ASP A 57 -1.40 21.30 18.83
N PHE A 58 -1.73 20.01 18.82
CA PHE A 58 -2.87 19.48 18.06
C PHE A 58 -4.23 20.05 18.50
N GLU A 59 -4.40 20.40 19.79
CA GLU A 59 -5.64 21.01 20.29
C GLU A 59 -5.85 22.43 19.74
N GLU A 60 -4.77 23.21 19.65
CA GLU A 60 -4.81 24.55 19.06
C GLU A 60 -4.91 24.48 17.54
N LEU A 61 -4.23 23.52 16.92
CA LEU A 61 -4.37 23.21 15.50
C LEU A 61 -5.82 22.89 15.15
N GLU A 62 -6.49 22.04 15.92
CA GLU A 62 -7.89 21.68 15.69
C GLU A 62 -8.80 22.92 15.78
N LYS A 63 -8.62 23.77 16.80
CA LYS A 63 -9.37 25.02 16.95
C LYS A 63 -9.09 25.99 15.79
N PHE A 64 -7.82 26.17 15.45
CA PHE A 64 -7.38 27.07 14.39
C PHE A 64 -7.98 26.67 13.04
N VAL A 65 -7.88 25.39 12.67
CA VAL A 65 -8.45 24.87 11.41
C VAL A 65 -10.00 24.87 11.43
N ASN A 66 -10.64 24.77 12.60
CA ASN A 66 -12.11 24.87 12.70
C ASN A 66 -12.63 26.31 12.56
N GLN A 67 -11.90 27.28 13.09
CA GLN A 67 -12.36 28.68 13.17
C GLN A 67 -11.96 29.48 11.94
N THR A 68 -10.86 29.11 11.29
CA THR A 68 -10.32 29.81 10.13
C THR A 68 -10.60 29.03 8.86
N LYS A 69 -10.69 29.73 7.72
CA LYS A 69 -10.78 29.11 6.38
C LYS A 69 -9.38 28.90 5.78
N VAL A 70 -8.39 28.63 6.62
CA VAL A 70 -7.01 28.45 6.17
C VAL A 70 -6.92 27.20 5.30
N ASP A 71 -6.20 27.33 4.19
CA ASP A 71 -5.93 26.19 3.31
C ASP A 71 -4.89 25.27 3.95
N VAL A 72 -5.32 24.07 4.34
CA VAL A 72 -4.47 23.02 4.93
C VAL A 72 -3.54 22.34 3.91
N ASN A 73 -3.60 22.74 2.64
CA ASN A 73 -2.75 22.22 1.57
C ASN A 73 -1.65 23.18 1.12
N VAL A 74 -1.49 24.30 1.83
CA VAL A 74 -0.48 25.31 1.50
C VAL A 74 0.94 24.77 1.66
N GLU A 75 1.87 25.26 0.84
CA GLU A 75 3.30 24.98 0.99
C GLU A 75 3.84 25.81 2.17
N LEU A 76 4.31 25.15 3.24
CA LEU A 76 4.77 25.82 4.47
C LEU A 76 6.24 26.25 4.39
N ASN A 77 7.04 25.61 3.54
CA ASN A 77 8.47 25.82 3.46
C ASN A 77 9.00 25.75 2.02
N GLU A 78 10.28 26.09 1.83
CA GLU A 78 10.95 26.06 0.52
C GLU A 78 11.01 24.66 -0.11
N LYS A 79 10.87 23.60 0.70
CA LYS A 79 10.77 22.22 0.23
C LYS A 79 9.37 21.87 -0.26
N LYS A 80 8.45 22.83 -0.32
CA LYS A 80 7.06 22.65 -0.74
C LYS A 80 6.32 21.60 0.09
N GLU A 81 6.66 21.50 1.37
CA GLU A 81 6.02 20.54 2.26
C GLU A 81 4.69 21.12 2.73
N THR A 82 3.63 20.33 2.59
CA THR A 82 2.32 20.67 3.14
C THR A 82 2.28 20.43 4.64
N PRO A 83 1.32 21.02 5.37
CA PRO A 83 1.02 20.70 6.77
C PRO A 83 1.07 19.20 7.08
N LEU A 84 0.45 18.40 6.22
CA LEU A 84 0.39 16.94 6.37
C LEU A 84 1.78 16.30 6.25
N ILE A 85 2.61 16.73 5.29
CA ILE A 85 3.97 16.19 5.12
C ILE A 85 4.86 16.54 6.33
N ILE A 86 4.77 17.76 6.86
CA ILE A 86 5.56 18.17 8.03
C ILE A 86 5.13 17.37 9.27
N ALA A 87 3.84 17.25 9.53
CA ALA A 87 3.31 16.46 10.66
C ALA A 87 3.78 14.99 10.61
N VAL A 88 3.80 14.39 9.41
CA VAL A 88 4.32 13.04 9.20
C VAL A 88 5.83 12.95 9.50
N LYS A 89 6.64 13.88 8.97
CA LYS A 89 8.09 13.89 9.19
C LYS A 89 8.46 14.03 10.66
N LEU A 90 7.71 14.84 11.41
CA LEU A 90 7.91 15.04 12.84
C LEU A 90 7.27 13.92 13.70
N SER A 91 6.59 12.95 13.08
CA SER A 91 5.88 11.87 13.75
C SER A 91 4.77 12.36 14.72
N HIS A 92 4.12 13.48 14.39
CA HIS A 92 3.03 14.07 15.17
C HIS A 92 1.69 13.44 14.80
N ILE A 93 1.41 12.26 15.36
CA ILE A 93 0.25 11.42 14.98
C ILE A 93 -1.11 12.13 15.17
N GLU A 94 -1.28 12.91 16.24
CA GLU A 94 -2.55 13.60 16.48
C GLU A 94 -2.72 14.80 15.54
N CYS A 95 -1.65 15.51 15.17
CA CYS A 95 -1.71 16.51 14.11
C CYS A 95 -2.10 15.88 12.76
N VAL A 96 -1.54 14.71 12.43
CA VAL A 96 -1.92 13.96 11.21
C VAL A 96 -3.41 13.61 11.23
N ARG A 97 -3.93 13.14 12.37
CA ARG A 97 -5.36 12.84 12.53
C ARG A 97 -6.24 14.06 12.28
N VAL A 98 -5.96 15.17 12.97
CA VAL A 98 -6.70 16.44 12.83
C VAL A 98 -6.71 16.94 11.38
N LEU A 99 -5.58 16.82 10.67
CA LEU A 99 -5.48 17.23 9.27
C LEU A 99 -6.28 16.30 8.35
N LEU A 100 -6.21 14.97 8.54
CA LEU A 100 -6.91 13.98 7.72
C LEU A 100 -8.42 13.96 7.93
N ASP A 101 -8.90 14.34 9.13
CA ASP A 101 -10.33 14.47 9.44
C ASP A 101 -11.00 15.58 8.61
N ARG A 102 -10.21 16.43 7.95
CA ARG A 102 -10.72 17.43 6.98
C ARG A 102 -10.90 16.82 5.61
N SER A 103 -12.13 16.89 5.11
CA SER A 103 -12.45 16.50 3.72
C SER A 103 -11.69 17.32 2.66
N VAL A 104 -11.26 18.53 2.99
CA VAL A 104 -10.46 19.40 2.10
C VAL A 104 -8.96 19.07 2.08
N CYS A 105 -8.48 18.19 2.98
CA CYS A 105 -7.08 17.81 3.00
C CYS A 105 -6.74 16.90 1.82
N SER A 106 -5.82 17.37 0.97
CA SER A 106 -5.25 16.61 -0.13
C SER A 106 -4.14 15.71 0.36
N LYS A 107 -4.39 14.41 0.27
CA LYS A 107 -3.54 13.34 0.83
C LYS A 107 -2.30 13.06 -0.03
N ASN A 108 -2.38 13.43 -1.32
CA ASN A 108 -1.40 13.08 -2.34
C ASN A 108 -0.63 14.32 -2.87
N CYS A 109 -0.65 15.44 -2.14
CA CYS A 109 0.21 16.58 -2.45
C CYS A 109 1.69 16.18 -2.37
N LEU A 110 2.50 16.72 -3.27
CA LEU A 110 3.91 16.35 -3.41
C LEU A 110 4.82 17.50 -3.00
N ASN A 111 5.91 17.16 -2.30
CA ASN A 111 6.99 18.10 -2.03
C ASN A 111 7.95 18.22 -3.22
N VAL A 112 9.03 19.00 -3.08
CA VAL A 112 10.07 19.19 -4.13
C VAL A 112 10.74 17.89 -4.59
N ASN A 113 10.72 16.84 -3.75
CA ASN A 113 11.28 15.53 -4.07
C ASN A 113 10.25 14.57 -4.68
N ASN A 114 9.07 15.07 -5.06
CA ASN A 114 7.93 14.27 -5.55
C ASN A 114 7.46 13.21 -4.55
N CYS A 115 7.65 13.44 -3.24
CA CYS A 115 7.13 12.56 -2.20
C CYS A 115 5.82 13.11 -1.64
N SER A 116 4.82 12.23 -1.55
CA SER A 116 3.59 12.47 -0.80
C SER A 116 3.79 12.28 0.71
N ALA A 117 2.77 12.62 1.49
CA ALA A 117 2.72 12.30 2.92
C ALA A 117 2.85 10.79 3.17
N PHE A 118 2.24 9.95 2.32
CA PHE A 118 2.37 8.49 2.41
C PHE A 118 3.82 8.04 2.17
N ASP A 119 4.46 8.57 1.13
CA ASP A 119 5.84 8.21 0.79
C ASP A 119 6.80 8.57 1.92
N MET A 120 6.62 9.76 2.52
CA MET A 120 7.40 10.18 3.69
C MET A 120 7.11 9.33 4.92
N ALA A 121 5.85 8.93 5.16
CA ALA A 121 5.49 8.04 6.26
C ALA A 121 6.15 6.66 6.12
N LEU A 122 6.20 6.13 4.89
CA LEU A 122 6.83 4.85 4.60
C LEU A 122 8.35 4.91 4.83
N ILE A 123 9.01 5.96 4.35
CA ILE A 123 10.45 6.21 4.57
C ILE A 123 10.74 6.32 6.07
N THR A 124 10.02 7.20 6.77
CA THR A 124 10.22 7.43 8.20
C THR A 124 9.97 6.17 9.03
N ALA A 125 8.93 5.39 8.71
CA ALA A 125 8.68 4.11 9.37
C ALA A 125 9.80 3.09 9.14
N PHE A 126 10.42 3.07 7.96
CA PHE A 126 11.56 2.20 7.68
C PHE A 126 12.83 2.66 8.39
N ASP A 127 13.17 3.95 8.34
CA ASP A 127 14.38 4.48 8.96
C ASP A 127 14.35 4.32 10.48
N ASN A 128 13.20 4.60 11.10
CA ASN A 128 13.00 4.50 12.54
C ASN A 128 12.67 3.07 13.00
N ARG A 129 12.76 2.05 12.15
CA ARG A 129 12.31 0.68 12.49
C ARG A 129 13.03 0.03 13.68
N ARG A 130 14.21 0.55 14.04
CA ARG A 130 15.01 0.09 15.19
C ARG A 130 14.84 0.97 16.43
N GLU A 131 14.12 2.06 16.32
CA GLU A 131 13.92 3.03 17.39
C GLU A 131 12.63 2.77 18.15
N PRO A 132 12.53 3.15 19.44
CA PRO A 132 11.31 2.98 20.23
C PRO A 132 10.11 3.74 19.65
N ARG A 133 10.35 4.81 18.88
CA ARG A 133 9.31 5.62 18.22
C ARG A 133 8.66 4.95 17.01
N HIS A 134 9.16 3.79 16.57
CA HIS A 134 8.62 3.10 15.40
C HIS A 134 7.11 2.85 15.47
N SER A 135 6.55 2.62 16.67
CA SER A 135 5.10 2.40 16.87
C SER A 135 4.27 3.59 16.39
N VAL A 136 4.75 4.80 16.60
CA VAL A 136 4.08 6.04 16.17
C VAL A 136 4.12 6.18 14.66
N CYS A 137 5.27 5.91 14.02
CA CYS A 137 5.40 5.95 12.57
C CYS A 137 4.45 4.95 11.89
N TRP A 138 4.29 3.75 12.46
CA TRP A 138 3.30 2.77 11.99
C TRP A 138 1.86 3.23 12.21
N GLY A 139 1.58 3.92 13.31
CA GLY A 139 0.26 4.53 13.55
C GLY A 139 -0.08 5.57 12.49
N ILE A 140 0.87 6.44 12.14
CA ILE A 140 0.71 7.42 11.06
C ILE A 140 0.49 6.74 9.70
N LEU A 141 1.27 5.72 9.38
CA LEU A 141 1.12 4.98 8.13
C LEU A 141 -0.27 4.32 8.03
N ARG A 142 -0.79 3.78 9.15
CA ARG A 142 -2.16 3.24 9.22
C ARG A 142 -3.22 4.31 8.97
N LEU A 143 -3.12 5.47 9.63
CA LEU A 143 -4.08 6.57 9.42
C LEU A 143 -4.10 7.03 7.96
N LEU A 144 -2.94 7.12 7.32
CA LEU A 144 -2.84 7.49 5.91
C LEU A 144 -3.48 6.43 5.01
N MET A 145 -3.26 5.13 5.28
CA MET A 145 -3.90 4.04 4.55
C MET A 145 -5.42 4.03 4.70
N GLU A 146 -5.92 4.20 5.93
CA GLU A 146 -7.35 4.29 6.23
C GLU A 146 -8.00 5.50 5.57
N ALA A 147 -7.24 6.59 5.43
CA ALA A 147 -7.66 7.75 4.68
C ALA A 147 -7.56 7.57 3.15
N ASN A 148 -7.17 6.40 2.61
CA ASN A 148 -6.92 6.17 1.18
C ASN A 148 -5.84 7.09 0.59
N ALA A 149 -4.78 7.40 1.35
CA ALA A 149 -3.58 8.02 0.79
C ALA A 149 -2.81 6.99 -0.05
N GLU A 150 -2.22 7.46 -1.16
CA GLU A 150 -1.60 6.60 -2.16
C GLU A 150 -0.08 6.82 -2.22
N PRO A 151 0.73 5.77 -2.43
CA PRO A 151 2.15 5.95 -2.73
C PRO A 151 2.32 6.53 -4.14
N VAL A 152 2.79 7.78 -4.23
CA VAL A 152 3.00 8.45 -5.52
C VAL A 152 4.46 8.30 -5.98
N CYS A 153 5.39 8.33 -5.04
CA CYS A 153 6.82 8.25 -5.33
C CYS A 153 7.30 6.81 -5.47
N LYS A 154 7.56 6.37 -6.71
CA LYS A 154 8.13 5.05 -6.99
C LYS A 154 9.49 4.85 -6.31
N ASP A 155 10.29 5.91 -6.19
CA ASP A 155 11.61 5.85 -5.58
C ASP A 155 11.55 5.67 -4.06
N ALA A 156 10.55 6.24 -3.39
CA ALA A 156 10.34 6.02 -1.96
C ALA A 156 9.98 4.55 -1.64
N MET A 157 9.05 3.98 -2.41
CA MET A 157 8.70 2.56 -2.31
C MET A 157 9.90 1.67 -2.67
N MET A 158 10.62 2.01 -3.73
CA MET A 158 11.83 1.28 -4.14
C MET A 158 12.86 1.31 -3.03
N TYR A 159 13.17 2.49 -2.48
CA TYR A 159 14.13 2.65 -1.39
C TYR A 159 13.77 1.76 -0.21
N THR A 160 12.56 1.88 0.33
CA THR A 160 12.16 1.17 1.56
C THR A 160 12.12 -0.34 1.36
N VAL A 161 11.41 -0.81 0.34
CA VAL A 161 11.21 -2.26 0.10
C VAL A 161 12.50 -2.93 -0.37
N ARG A 162 13.25 -2.33 -1.30
CA ARG A 162 14.54 -2.88 -1.76
C ARG A 162 15.56 -2.93 -0.63
N THR A 163 15.61 -1.88 0.19
CA THR A 163 16.57 -1.81 1.30
C THR A 163 16.19 -2.80 2.39
N ALA A 164 14.90 -3.00 2.66
CA ALA A 164 14.42 -4.09 3.52
C ALA A 164 14.86 -5.46 2.99
N PHE A 165 14.72 -5.74 1.69
CA PHE A 165 15.25 -6.98 1.09
C PHE A 165 16.76 -7.11 1.23
N LYS A 166 17.50 -6.04 0.95
CA LYS A 166 18.97 -6.02 1.08
C LYS A 166 19.41 -6.34 2.51
N PHE A 167 18.66 -5.89 3.51
CA PHE A 167 18.95 -6.14 4.93
C PHE A 167 18.26 -7.39 5.50
N GLN A 168 17.53 -8.16 4.68
CA GLN A 168 16.72 -9.31 5.12
C GLN A 168 15.79 -8.95 6.28
N ASP A 169 15.17 -7.77 6.21
CA ASP A 169 14.26 -7.27 7.24
C ASP A 169 12.84 -7.81 7.03
N ASP A 170 12.71 -9.12 7.26
CA ASP A 170 11.46 -9.84 7.06
C ASP A 170 10.37 -9.31 7.99
N GLN A 171 10.72 -8.89 9.20
CA GLN A 171 9.77 -8.34 10.15
C GLN A 171 9.14 -7.05 9.63
N PHE A 172 9.94 -6.14 9.07
CA PHE A 172 9.42 -4.93 8.43
C PHE A 172 8.50 -5.25 7.25
N LEU A 173 8.94 -6.14 6.34
CA LEU A 173 8.18 -6.52 5.15
C LEU A 173 6.85 -7.18 5.51
N GLN A 174 6.88 -8.13 6.45
CA GLN A 174 5.66 -8.79 6.94
C GLN A 174 4.70 -7.80 7.58
N ARG A 175 5.21 -6.93 8.45
CA ARG A 175 4.38 -5.90 9.09
C ARG A 175 3.79 -4.92 8.07
N LEU A 176 4.55 -4.53 7.06
CA LEU A 176 4.07 -3.66 5.99
C LEU A 176 2.91 -4.32 5.24
N ILE A 177 3.08 -5.57 4.82
CA ILE A 177 2.06 -6.31 4.07
C ILE A 177 0.81 -6.51 4.92
N THR A 178 0.94 -6.94 6.17
CA THR A 178 -0.20 -7.11 7.07
C THR A 178 -0.93 -5.79 7.33
N THR A 179 -0.20 -4.70 7.52
CA THR A 179 -0.80 -3.37 7.72
C THR A 179 -1.59 -2.92 6.49
N VAL A 180 -1.04 -3.13 5.29
CA VAL A 180 -1.72 -2.80 4.03
C VAL A 180 -2.96 -3.67 3.82
N GLN A 181 -2.87 -4.97 4.14
CA GLN A 181 -4.01 -5.89 4.10
C GLN A 181 -5.13 -5.46 5.04
N GLU A 182 -4.81 -4.93 6.23
CA GLU A 182 -5.78 -4.44 7.19
C GLU A 182 -6.41 -3.12 6.72
N CYS A 183 -5.59 -2.13 6.39
CA CYS A 183 -6.02 -0.73 6.33
C CYS A 183 -6.22 -0.18 4.90
N SER A 184 -5.65 -0.78 3.87
CA SER A 184 -5.61 -0.19 2.51
C SER A 184 -6.39 -0.99 1.48
N ASN A 185 -6.93 -0.28 0.48
CA ASN A 185 -7.46 -0.85 -0.77
C ASN A 185 -6.74 -0.29 -2.00
N SER A 186 -5.51 0.23 -1.82
CA SER A 186 -4.72 0.85 -2.87
C SER A 186 -4.24 -0.18 -3.91
N ILE A 187 -4.71 -0.03 -5.15
CA ILE A 187 -4.24 -0.82 -6.29
C ILE A 187 -2.85 -0.35 -6.72
N LEU A 188 -2.55 0.95 -6.59
CA LEU A 188 -1.24 1.49 -6.95
C LEU A 188 -0.14 0.96 -6.03
N PHE A 189 -0.38 0.90 -4.71
CA PHE A 189 0.53 0.26 -3.76
C PHE A 189 0.77 -1.19 -4.15
N HIS A 190 -0.31 -1.93 -4.43
CA HIS A 190 -0.25 -3.34 -4.82
C HIS A 190 0.63 -3.56 -6.05
N GLU A 191 0.41 -2.80 -7.12
CA GLU A 191 1.18 -2.88 -8.36
C GLU A 191 2.66 -2.55 -8.12
N LEU A 192 2.95 -1.44 -7.43
CA LEU A 192 4.32 -1.01 -7.16
C LEU A 192 5.08 -2.04 -6.31
N PHE A 193 4.44 -2.58 -5.28
CA PHE A 193 5.05 -3.58 -4.41
C PHE A 193 5.38 -4.86 -5.17
N LEU A 194 4.45 -5.37 -5.99
CA LEU A 194 4.67 -6.56 -6.81
C LEU A 194 5.75 -6.37 -7.88
N ASN A 195 5.80 -5.20 -8.51
CA ASN A 195 6.84 -4.88 -9.48
C ASN A 195 8.23 -4.85 -8.81
N ILE A 196 8.33 -4.29 -7.60
CA ILE A 196 9.59 -4.28 -6.83
C ILE A 196 10.01 -5.70 -6.45
N LEU A 197 9.07 -6.49 -5.94
CA LEU A 197 9.28 -7.91 -5.64
C LEU A 197 9.84 -8.65 -6.84
N HIS A 198 9.23 -8.48 -8.02
CA HIS A 198 9.66 -9.13 -9.25
C HIS A 198 11.06 -8.69 -9.70
N ARG A 199 11.37 -7.39 -9.68
CA ARG A 199 12.65 -6.86 -10.18
C ARG A 199 13.85 -7.18 -9.28
N HIS A 200 13.65 -7.25 -7.97
CA HIS A 200 14.75 -7.28 -7.01
C HIS A 200 14.99 -8.64 -6.36
N GLN A 201 14.34 -9.70 -6.84
CA GLN A 201 14.56 -11.07 -6.36
C GLN A 201 16.02 -11.50 -6.29
N PRO A 202 16.90 -11.16 -7.27
CA PRO A 202 18.30 -11.59 -7.21
C PRO A 202 19.08 -11.05 -6.02
N ILE A 203 18.59 -9.98 -5.37
CA ILE A 203 19.22 -9.38 -4.19
C ILE A 203 18.86 -10.18 -2.92
N TYR A 204 17.71 -10.85 -2.91
CA TYR A 204 17.19 -11.52 -1.73
C TYR A 204 17.48 -13.02 -1.78
N VAL A 205 18.24 -13.51 -0.80
CA VAL A 205 18.76 -14.88 -0.77
C VAL A 205 17.71 -15.87 -0.22
N ASP A 206 16.77 -15.38 0.59
CA ASP A 206 15.79 -16.20 1.28
C ASP A 206 14.54 -16.46 0.43
N PRO A 207 13.74 -17.50 0.76
CA PRO A 207 12.53 -17.80 0.00
C PRO A 207 11.48 -16.69 0.16
N LEU A 208 11.17 -16.02 -0.95
CA LEU A 208 10.07 -15.04 -1.02
C LEU A 208 8.66 -15.66 -0.89
N ASP A 209 8.55 -16.99 -0.87
CA ASP A 209 7.26 -17.70 -0.82
C ASP A 209 6.28 -17.14 0.24
N PRO A 210 6.67 -16.89 1.51
CA PRO A 210 5.72 -16.35 2.51
C PRO A 210 5.25 -14.93 2.18
N ILE A 211 6.17 -14.08 1.69
CA ILE A 211 5.89 -12.70 1.29
C ILE A 211 4.93 -12.68 0.10
N LEU A 212 5.16 -13.55 -0.90
CA LEU A 212 4.31 -13.68 -2.07
C LEU A 212 2.93 -14.26 -1.71
N ILE A 213 2.85 -15.20 -0.77
CA ILE A 213 1.56 -15.70 -0.26
C ILE A 213 0.79 -14.57 0.41
N ASN A 214 1.41 -13.80 1.29
CA ASN A 214 0.72 -12.70 1.98
C ASN A 214 0.29 -11.61 1.00
N MET A 215 1.15 -11.22 0.05
CA MET A 215 0.74 -10.31 -1.02
C MET A 215 -0.41 -10.87 -1.86
N SER A 216 -0.47 -12.19 -2.06
CA SER A 216 -1.59 -12.80 -2.79
C SER A 216 -2.90 -12.63 -2.05
N ASP A 217 -2.92 -12.70 -0.72
CA ASP A 217 -4.11 -12.41 0.08
C ASP A 217 -4.53 -10.94 0.00
N PHE A 218 -3.57 -10.01 -0.12
CA PHE A 218 -3.91 -8.61 -0.44
C PHE A 218 -4.53 -8.49 -1.83
N SER A 219 -4.00 -9.22 -2.82
CA SER A 219 -4.56 -9.25 -4.19
C SER A 219 -6.01 -9.76 -4.19
N LEU A 220 -6.30 -10.77 -3.37
CA LEU A 220 -7.65 -11.31 -3.22
C LEU A 220 -8.58 -10.32 -2.55
N LYS A 221 -8.12 -9.60 -1.52
CA LYS A 221 -8.87 -8.49 -0.92
C LYS A 221 -9.27 -7.49 -1.99
N LEU A 222 -8.33 -7.07 -2.85
CA LEU A 222 -8.59 -6.13 -3.94
C LEU A 222 -9.56 -6.72 -4.98
N LEU A 223 -9.40 -7.98 -5.40
CA LEU A 223 -10.35 -8.62 -6.33
C LEU A 223 -11.77 -8.66 -5.77
N ARG A 224 -11.94 -8.87 -4.46
CA ARG A 224 -13.26 -8.81 -3.82
C ARG A 224 -13.84 -7.41 -3.82
N TRP A 225 -13.02 -6.43 -3.48
CA TRP A 225 -13.44 -5.06 -3.22
C TRP A 225 -13.62 -4.22 -4.50
N ALA A 226 -12.74 -4.39 -5.49
CA ALA A 226 -12.60 -3.48 -6.62
C ALA A 226 -13.77 -3.53 -7.62
N PRO A 227 -14.15 -2.37 -8.20
CA PRO A 227 -15.09 -2.29 -9.31
C PRO A 227 -14.49 -2.90 -10.59
N ALA A 228 -15.34 -3.15 -11.60
CA ALA A 228 -14.90 -3.80 -12.83
C ALA A 228 -13.83 -3.04 -13.61
N CYS A 229 -13.84 -1.70 -13.57
CA CYS A 229 -12.83 -0.86 -14.23
C CYS A 229 -11.41 -1.06 -13.69
N ASP A 230 -11.31 -1.50 -12.44
CA ASP A 230 -10.04 -1.63 -11.73
C ASP A 230 -9.44 -3.04 -11.83
N LEU A 231 -10.26 -4.03 -12.22
CA LEU A 231 -9.83 -5.43 -12.33
C LEU A 231 -8.67 -5.61 -13.31
N GLU A 232 -8.62 -4.84 -14.39
CA GLU A 232 -7.55 -4.93 -15.38
C GLU A 232 -6.17 -4.68 -14.75
N PHE A 233 -6.04 -3.63 -13.92
CA PHE A 233 -4.79 -3.31 -13.24
C PHE A 233 -4.37 -4.39 -12.26
N ILE A 234 -5.32 -4.88 -11.45
CA ILE A 234 -5.07 -5.97 -10.51
C ILE A 234 -4.59 -7.21 -11.28
N ILE A 235 -5.26 -7.57 -12.38
CA ILE A 235 -4.97 -8.79 -13.14
C ILE A 235 -3.64 -8.72 -13.87
N HIS A 236 -3.29 -7.55 -14.43
CA HIS A 236 -1.97 -7.34 -15.00
C HIS A 236 -0.86 -7.53 -13.95
N SER A 237 -1.06 -7.01 -12.74
CA SER A 237 -0.09 -7.21 -11.65
C SER A 237 0.04 -8.67 -11.21
N LEU A 238 -0.99 -9.52 -11.40
CA LEU A 238 -0.91 -10.93 -11.01
C LEU A 238 0.16 -11.70 -11.79
N PHE A 239 0.54 -11.25 -12.98
CA PHE A 239 1.61 -11.86 -13.75
C PHE A 239 2.97 -11.75 -13.06
N TYR A 240 3.18 -10.74 -12.20
CA TYR A 240 4.38 -10.67 -11.37
C TYR A 240 4.54 -11.91 -10.49
N TYR A 241 3.46 -12.49 -9.94
CA TYR A 241 3.57 -13.77 -9.21
C TYR A 241 4.05 -14.92 -10.09
N LEU A 242 3.61 -14.94 -11.36
CA LEU A 242 3.95 -15.99 -12.31
C LEU A 242 5.42 -15.90 -12.73
N GLU A 243 5.94 -14.68 -12.87
CA GLU A 243 7.32 -14.40 -13.28
C GLU A 243 8.31 -14.48 -12.11
N CYS A 244 7.83 -14.21 -10.88
CA CYS A 244 8.62 -14.35 -9.67
C CYS A 244 9.21 -15.77 -9.51
N TYR A 245 10.41 -15.83 -8.94
CA TYR A 245 11.01 -17.02 -8.38
C TYR A 245 10.26 -17.48 -7.13
N TRP A 246 9.94 -18.77 -7.09
CA TRP A 246 9.35 -19.44 -5.93
C TRP A 246 10.22 -20.64 -5.59
N LYS A 247 10.51 -20.81 -4.31
CA LYS A 247 11.23 -22.00 -3.83
C LYS A 247 10.33 -23.23 -3.93
N SER A 248 9.05 -23.10 -3.58
CA SER A 248 8.07 -24.17 -3.69
C SER A 248 7.16 -24.00 -4.91
N ARG A 249 7.34 -24.89 -5.90
CA ARG A 249 6.43 -24.99 -7.06
C ARG A 249 4.98 -25.26 -6.64
N ARG A 250 4.76 -26.04 -5.58
CA ARG A 250 3.41 -26.33 -5.07
C ARG A 250 2.74 -25.07 -4.52
N LYS A 251 3.46 -24.25 -3.74
CA LYS A 251 2.93 -22.97 -3.23
C LYS A 251 2.61 -22.01 -4.37
N LYS A 252 3.54 -21.85 -5.33
CA LYS A 252 3.31 -21.04 -6.55
C LYS A 252 2.01 -21.43 -7.26
N LEU A 253 1.84 -22.72 -7.54
CA LEU A 253 0.66 -23.23 -8.24
C LEU A 253 -0.62 -23.02 -7.42
N ARG A 254 -0.60 -23.29 -6.11
CA ARG A 254 -1.77 -23.08 -5.23
C ARG A 254 -2.17 -21.61 -5.19
N THR A 255 -1.20 -20.71 -5.01
CA THR A 255 -1.45 -19.27 -4.98
C THR A 255 -1.99 -18.76 -6.30
N PHE A 256 -1.35 -19.10 -7.41
CA PHE A 256 -1.78 -18.61 -8.71
C PHE A 256 -3.13 -19.19 -9.13
N TYR A 257 -3.40 -20.44 -8.77
CA TYR A 257 -4.72 -21.03 -8.93
C TYR A 257 -5.80 -20.26 -8.15
N LYS A 258 -5.57 -20.02 -6.86
CA LYS A 258 -6.45 -19.22 -6.00
C LYS A 258 -6.76 -17.88 -6.66
N LEU A 259 -5.72 -17.18 -7.13
CA LEU A 259 -5.88 -15.91 -7.83
C LEU A 259 -6.76 -16.02 -9.09
N ILE A 260 -6.51 -17.00 -9.97
CA ILE A 260 -7.32 -17.17 -11.20
C ILE A 260 -8.79 -17.45 -10.87
N VAL A 261 -9.07 -18.32 -9.90
CA VAL A 261 -10.45 -18.62 -9.50
C VAL A 261 -11.19 -17.35 -9.08
N TYR A 262 -10.55 -16.49 -8.29
CA TYR A 262 -11.15 -15.22 -7.87
C TYR A 262 -11.30 -14.23 -9.03
N THR A 263 -10.38 -14.19 -10.00
CA THR A 263 -10.56 -13.32 -11.17
C THR A 263 -11.79 -13.73 -11.99
N ILE A 264 -12.00 -15.03 -12.21
CA ILE A 264 -13.17 -15.55 -12.91
C ILE A 264 -14.42 -15.22 -12.09
N ALA A 265 -14.40 -15.49 -10.78
CA ALA A 265 -15.50 -15.17 -9.87
C ALA A 265 -15.85 -13.68 -9.85
N ALA A 266 -14.84 -12.80 -9.96
CA ALA A 266 -14.99 -11.36 -10.03
C ALA A 266 -15.60 -10.88 -11.36
N GLY A 267 -15.78 -11.77 -12.35
CA GLY A 267 -16.38 -11.49 -13.65
C GLY A 267 -15.35 -11.17 -14.74
N TRP A 268 -14.06 -11.47 -14.54
CA TRP A 268 -13.04 -11.25 -15.55
C TRP A 268 -13.08 -12.29 -16.67
N VAL A 269 -12.95 -11.80 -17.91
CA VAL A 269 -12.89 -12.64 -19.10
C VAL A 269 -11.45 -12.76 -19.57
N TRP A 270 -10.91 -13.98 -19.50
CA TRP A 270 -9.54 -14.25 -19.93
C TRP A 270 -9.41 -14.28 -21.46
N HIS A 271 -8.37 -13.64 -21.99
CA HIS A 271 -8.05 -13.65 -23.42
C HIS A 271 -6.96 -14.67 -23.78
N ALA A 272 -6.94 -15.11 -25.04
CA ALA A 272 -5.99 -16.10 -25.53
C ALA A 272 -4.51 -15.71 -25.29
N ALA A 273 -4.17 -14.42 -25.39
CA ALA A 273 -2.82 -13.93 -25.11
C ALA A 273 -2.41 -14.17 -23.63
N ASN A 274 -3.31 -13.90 -22.70
CA ASN A 274 -3.09 -14.11 -21.27
C ASN A 274 -2.93 -15.59 -20.95
N VAL A 275 -3.79 -16.43 -21.54
CA VAL A 275 -3.70 -17.89 -21.39
C VAL A 275 -2.41 -18.43 -21.98
N TYR A 276 -1.97 -17.92 -23.13
CA TYR A 276 -0.69 -18.28 -23.72
C TYR A 276 0.47 -17.92 -22.77
N HIS A 277 0.43 -16.75 -22.14
CA HIS A 277 1.44 -16.36 -21.14
C HIS A 277 1.46 -17.32 -19.94
N ILE A 278 0.29 -17.65 -19.40
CA ILE A 278 0.13 -18.64 -18.31
C ILE A 278 0.69 -20.00 -18.75
N SER A 279 0.46 -20.41 -20.01
CA SER A 279 0.88 -21.72 -20.51
C SER A 279 2.39 -21.92 -20.48
N ARG A 280 3.19 -20.84 -20.61
CA ARG A 280 4.66 -20.91 -20.57
C ARG A 280 5.20 -21.34 -19.20
N SER A 281 4.51 -20.93 -18.13
CA SER A 281 4.91 -21.24 -16.76
C SER A 281 4.10 -22.39 -16.14
N CYS A 282 2.83 -22.54 -16.52
CA CYS A 282 1.87 -23.48 -15.95
C CYS A 282 0.92 -24.08 -17.01
N PRO A 283 1.37 -25.05 -17.83
CA PRO A 283 0.56 -25.62 -18.92
C PRO A 283 -0.77 -26.25 -18.47
N HIS A 284 -0.78 -26.94 -17.32
CA HIS A 284 -1.99 -27.59 -16.80
C HIS A 284 -3.08 -26.57 -16.45
N LEU A 285 -2.70 -25.47 -15.81
CA LEU A 285 -3.62 -24.39 -15.45
C LEU A 285 -4.15 -23.67 -16.69
N ALA A 286 -3.28 -23.42 -17.68
CA ALA A 286 -3.71 -22.87 -18.96
C ALA A 286 -4.70 -23.79 -19.68
N LYS A 287 -4.46 -25.11 -19.70
CA LYS A 287 -5.39 -26.08 -20.29
C LYS A 287 -6.75 -26.07 -19.58
N TRP A 288 -6.77 -26.04 -18.25
CA TRP A 288 -8.00 -25.90 -17.48
C TRP A 288 -8.71 -24.59 -17.79
N LEU A 289 -8.00 -23.47 -17.85
CA LEU A 289 -8.58 -22.16 -18.19
C LEU A 289 -9.19 -22.15 -19.59
N VAL A 290 -8.55 -22.76 -20.59
CA VAL A 290 -9.13 -22.96 -21.94
C VAL A 290 -10.43 -23.77 -21.88
N GLN A 291 -10.50 -24.79 -21.02
CA GLN A 291 -11.71 -25.57 -20.83
C GLN A 291 -12.81 -24.72 -20.19
N VAL A 292 -12.50 -23.97 -19.13
CA VAL A 292 -13.45 -23.05 -18.47
C VAL A 292 -14.00 -22.03 -19.46
N MET A 293 -13.16 -21.47 -20.33
CA MET A 293 -13.57 -20.52 -21.37
C MET A 293 -14.51 -21.13 -22.44
N LYS A 294 -14.54 -22.46 -22.57
CA LYS A 294 -15.41 -23.18 -23.52
C LYS A 294 -16.68 -23.71 -22.87
N THR A 295 -16.68 -23.89 -21.56
CA THR A 295 -17.85 -24.36 -20.81
C THR A 295 -18.80 -23.19 -20.53
N PRO A 296 -20.11 -23.35 -20.75
CA PRO A 296 -21.07 -22.32 -20.40
C PRO A 296 -21.11 -22.14 -18.87
N PHE A 297 -21.07 -20.88 -18.42
CA PHE A 297 -21.18 -20.56 -17.00
C PHE A 297 -22.61 -20.78 -16.49
N SER A 298 -22.73 -21.12 -15.21
CA SER A 298 -24.03 -21.19 -14.54
C SER A 298 -24.73 -19.83 -14.53
N LEU A 299 -26.06 -19.86 -14.45
CA LEU A 299 -26.85 -18.64 -14.33
C LEU A 299 -26.46 -17.82 -13.08
N ALA A 300 -26.11 -18.48 -11.98
CA ALA A 300 -25.67 -17.82 -10.76
C ALA A 300 -24.40 -16.99 -10.99
N HIS A 301 -23.41 -17.60 -11.65
CA HIS A 301 -22.15 -16.93 -11.97
C HIS A 301 -22.34 -15.78 -12.97
N LEU A 302 -23.12 -16.01 -14.02
CA LEU A 302 -23.47 -14.94 -14.97
C LEU A 302 -24.17 -13.78 -14.27
N SER A 303 -25.03 -14.06 -13.29
CA SER A 303 -25.69 -13.02 -12.48
C SER A 303 -24.68 -12.25 -11.62
N ARG A 304 -23.73 -12.93 -10.96
CA ARG A 304 -22.66 -12.27 -10.18
C ARG A 304 -21.77 -11.42 -11.07
N ALA A 305 -21.30 -11.97 -12.18
CA ALA A 305 -20.45 -11.27 -13.14
C ALA A 305 -21.17 -10.04 -13.72
N SER A 306 -22.44 -10.19 -14.10
CA SER A 306 -23.26 -9.08 -14.59
C SER A 306 -23.40 -7.99 -13.52
N PHE A 307 -23.72 -8.34 -12.26
CA PHE A 307 -23.79 -7.37 -11.17
C PHE A 307 -22.46 -6.63 -10.99
N ARG A 308 -21.34 -7.36 -10.92
CA ARG A 308 -20.00 -6.78 -10.73
C ARG A 308 -19.54 -5.91 -11.90
N GLN A 309 -19.99 -6.19 -13.13
CA GLN A 309 -19.67 -5.37 -14.29
C GLN A 309 -20.38 -4.00 -14.29
N HIS A 310 -21.49 -3.86 -13.56
CA HIS A 310 -22.28 -2.63 -13.54
C HIS A 310 -22.01 -1.74 -12.31
N ILE A 311 -21.26 -2.23 -11.32
CA ILE A 311 -20.88 -1.40 -10.18
C ILE A 311 -19.71 -0.49 -10.56
N VAL A 312 -19.85 0.80 -10.20
CA VAL A 312 -18.82 1.84 -10.42
C VAL A 312 -18.08 2.16 -9.12
N CYS A 313 -18.64 1.75 -7.98
CA CYS A 313 -18.05 1.88 -6.65
C CYS A 313 -17.60 0.52 -6.12
N PRO A 314 -16.83 0.50 -5.01
CA PRO A 314 -16.43 -0.73 -4.34
C PRO A 314 -17.62 -1.64 -3.99
N LEU A 315 -17.42 -2.95 -4.09
CA LEU A 315 -18.49 -3.93 -3.91
C LEU A 315 -19.25 -3.80 -2.58
N PRO A 316 -18.60 -3.62 -1.40
CA PRO A 316 -19.34 -3.46 -0.15
C PRO A 316 -20.27 -2.25 -0.16
N GLU A 317 -19.80 -1.11 -0.69
CA GLU A 317 -20.59 0.12 -0.85
C GLU A 317 -21.74 -0.08 -1.82
N ALA A 318 -21.51 -0.79 -2.93
CA ALA A 318 -22.55 -1.10 -3.90
C ALA A 318 -23.66 -1.98 -3.30
N ILE A 319 -23.31 -2.93 -2.44
CA ILE A 319 -24.28 -3.78 -1.74
C ILE A 319 -25.08 -2.98 -0.70
N GLU A 320 -24.42 -2.11 0.06
CA GLU A 320 -25.07 -1.24 1.05
C GLU A 320 -25.97 -0.17 0.42
N GLY A 321 -25.61 0.28 -0.78
CA GLY A 321 -26.39 1.23 -1.57
C GLY A 321 -27.62 0.64 -2.28
N LEU A 322 -27.88 -0.67 -2.17
CA LEU A 322 -29.07 -1.28 -2.77
C LEU A 322 -30.36 -0.76 -2.10
N PRO A 323 -31.44 -0.55 -2.89
CA PRO A 323 -32.68 0.02 -2.36
C PRO A 323 -33.42 -0.91 -1.37
N TYR A 324 -33.06 -2.19 -1.33
CA TYR A 324 -33.68 -3.19 -0.47
C TYR A 324 -32.62 -4.09 0.17
N PRO A 325 -32.84 -4.56 1.40
CA PRO A 325 -31.94 -5.51 2.04
C PRO A 325 -31.97 -6.84 1.27
N ILE A 326 -30.79 -7.30 0.84
CA ILE A 326 -30.64 -8.60 0.19
C ILE A 326 -30.48 -9.73 1.22
N PRO A 327 -30.92 -10.96 0.91
CA PRO A 327 -30.69 -12.11 1.77
C PRO A 327 -29.20 -12.33 2.05
N GLN A 328 -28.88 -12.75 3.29
CA GLN A 328 -27.48 -12.95 3.70
C GLN A 328 -26.73 -13.93 2.79
N SER A 329 -27.38 -15.00 2.33
CA SER A 329 -26.79 -15.96 1.39
C SER A 329 -26.35 -15.32 0.07
N LEU A 330 -27.16 -14.41 -0.47
CA LEU A 330 -26.83 -13.66 -1.68
C LEU A 330 -25.70 -12.66 -1.41
N LYS A 331 -25.71 -11.99 -0.25
CA LYS A 331 -24.62 -11.09 0.17
C LYS A 331 -23.28 -11.84 0.22
N ARG A 332 -23.24 -13.01 0.85
CA ARG A 332 -22.04 -13.87 0.91
C ARG A 332 -21.55 -14.28 -0.47
N TYR A 333 -22.48 -14.66 -1.36
CA TYR A 333 -22.16 -15.05 -2.74
C TYR A 333 -21.57 -13.90 -3.57
N LEU A 334 -22.12 -12.69 -3.44
CA LEU A 334 -21.60 -11.50 -4.13
C LEU A 334 -20.21 -11.11 -3.62
N LEU A 335 -19.99 -11.24 -2.30
CA LEU A 335 -18.70 -11.02 -1.63
C LEU A 335 -17.66 -12.13 -1.88
N MET A 336 -18.02 -13.16 -2.65
CA MET A 336 -17.18 -14.30 -3.01
C MET A 336 -16.75 -15.19 -1.82
N GLU A 337 -17.55 -15.26 -0.75
CA GLU A 337 -17.28 -16.16 0.39
C GLU A 337 -17.33 -17.65 -0.03
N ASP A 338 -18.09 -17.98 -1.09
CA ASP A 338 -18.10 -19.31 -1.70
C ASP A 338 -16.71 -19.71 -2.25
N MET A 339 -15.91 -18.74 -2.68
CA MET A 339 -14.54 -18.97 -3.13
C MET A 339 -13.56 -19.13 -1.97
N ASP A 340 -13.81 -18.47 -0.84
CA ASP A 340 -13.02 -18.64 0.39
C ASP A 340 -13.14 -20.10 0.88
N ASP A 341 -14.37 -20.62 0.96
CA ASP A 341 -14.66 -22.01 1.33
C ASP A 341 -13.97 -22.99 0.38
N LEU A 342 -14.10 -22.76 -0.93
CA LEU A 342 -13.48 -23.59 -1.94
C LEU A 342 -11.94 -23.61 -1.80
N CYS A 343 -11.33 -22.44 -1.67
CA CYS A 343 -9.87 -22.26 -1.59
C CYS A 343 -9.24 -22.71 -0.28
N SER A 344 -10.04 -22.87 0.77
CA SER A 344 -9.61 -23.43 2.06
C SER A 344 -9.32 -24.94 1.99
N LEU A 345 -9.88 -25.66 1.00
CA LEU A 345 -9.68 -27.10 0.84
C LEU A 345 -8.23 -27.43 0.47
N ASP A 346 -7.58 -28.29 1.26
CA ASP A 346 -6.18 -28.67 1.06
C ASP A 346 -5.89 -29.44 -0.23
N ASN A 347 -6.92 -30.08 -0.80
CA ASN A 347 -6.88 -30.89 -2.01
C ASN A 347 -7.81 -30.34 -3.09
N LEU A 348 -7.74 -29.04 -3.34
CA LEU A 348 -8.56 -28.40 -4.36
C LEU A 348 -8.21 -28.93 -5.75
N ASN A 349 -9.14 -29.67 -6.35
CA ASN A 349 -9.03 -30.19 -7.70
C ASN A 349 -9.72 -29.22 -8.67
N LEU A 350 -8.96 -28.77 -9.67
CA LEU A 350 -9.44 -27.82 -10.68
C LEU A 350 -10.73 -28.28 -11.37
N ASN A 351 -10.85 -29.60 -11.57
CA ASN A 351 -11.98 -30.19 -12.29
C ASN A 351 -13.28 -30.14 -11.49
N ASP A 352 -13.22 -29.91 -10.18
CA ASP A 352 -14.38 -29.88 -9.30
C ASP A 352 -14.92 -28.45 -9.12
N VAL A 353 -14.27 -27.45 -9.76
CA VAL A 353 -14.69 -26.06 -9.74
C VAL A 353 -15.59 -25.77 -10.93
N PHE A 354 -16.85 -25.52 -10.63
CA PHE A 354 -17.87 -25.14 -11.59
C PHE A 354 -18.25 -23.68 -11.37
N PHE A 355 -18.26 -22.92 -12.46
CA PHE A 355 -18.68 -21.53 -12.48
C PHE A 355 -20.06 -21.45 -13.14
#